data_AF-A0YN96-F1
#
_entry.id   AF-A0YN96-F1
#
_cell.length_a   1.000
_cell.length_b   1.000
_cell.length_c   1.000
_cell.angle_alpha   90.00
_cell.angle_beta   90.00
_cell.angle_gamma   90.00
#
_symmetry.space_group_name_H-M   'P 1'
#
loop_
_entity.id
_entity.type
_entity.pdbx_description
1 polymer ?
#
loop_
_entity_poly.entity_id
_entity_poly.type
_entity_poly.pdbx_seq_one_letter_code
_entity_poly.pdbx_strand_id
1 'polypeptide(L)'
;MTGTVAIFYDIENLLKGYGSSQNYINSISLKYVFNKIKSIERVEFIAVQRAYANWSDPRLSVMKGEINELGIDPIQIFGFSRNTHKNAADIQLAVDAIDLAYLRNYIEIFVIVSGDGGFSALAKKLHEYGKYVIGCAYFNATNKIFESVCDVFIGIEEPEEHERERGDLEKVLKITNPKVIRLSEQIPRLTTKDKQQIINQSKLIINWFTKDSESHRELETTGIHLSVVKEAFKYGVENLNSSLIGLPKFVNFLQFICSSTQINVLRSDRNETIIALRNAQIKSFEALPDIESDYLHSIENYQSILAHGTPCLKMTSSQYLKQILMALSQQNNPEASLDILLDYINHLYPDLESEIINSSLITLINIDLFERQPLDKPLSEQTFRLKSDYLDPELTLNKVKEAISSKLSSFWGEHLNSDTLNTLLSDL
;
A
#
# COMPACT_ATOMS: atom_id res chain seq x y z
N MET A 1 46.46 0.67 10.23
CA MET A 1 46.69 -0.16 9.04
C MET A 1 45.39 -0.85 8.72
N THR A 2 44.81 -0.50 7.58
CA THR A 2 43.68 -1.21 6.98
C THR A 2 44.19 -2.56 6.44
N GLY A 3 43.37 -3.61 6.58
CA GLY A 3 43.79 -4.97 6.26
C GLY A 3 42.91 -5.62 5.20
N THR A 4 43.44 -6.67 4.58
CA THR A 4 42.64 -7.55 3.71
C THR A 4 41.82 -8.51 4.57
N VAL A 5 40.54 -8.65 4.25
CA VAL A 5 39.52 -9.26 5.11
C VAL A 5 38.94 -10.53 4.48
N ALA A 6 38.73 -11.54 5.30
CA ALA A 6 37.89 -12.69 4.99
C ALA A 6 36.68 -12.73 5.94
N ILE A 7 35.48 -12.88 5.38
CA ILE A 7 34.21 -12.90 6.14
C ILE A 7 33.56 -14.28 6.02
N PHE A 8 33.18 -14.83 7.16
CA PHE A 8 32.58 -16.15 7.29
C PHE A 8 31.21 -16.02 7.97
N TYR A 9 30.14 -16.29 7.23
CA TYR A 9 28.78 -16.27 7.74
C TYR A 9 28.32 -17.66 8.16
N ASP A 10 28.04 -17.81 9.44
CA ASP A 10 27.31 -18.94 9.97
C ASP A 10 25.81 -18.65 9.84
N ILE A 11 25.23 -19.12 8.74
CA ILE A 11 23.82 -18.86 8.44
C ILE A 11 22.93 -19.58 9.46
N GLU A 12 23.31 -20.79 9.91
CA GLU A 12 22.50 -21.52 10.90
C GLU A 12 22.37 -20.73 12.21
N ASN A 13 23.43 -20.08 12.66
CA ASN A 13 23.39 -19.23 13.85
C ASN A 13 22.55 -17.96 13.65
N LEU A 14 22.65 -17.31 12.48
CA LEU A 14 21.77 -16.20 12.11
C LEU A 14 20.29 -16.63 12.04
N LEU A 15 20.02 -17.88 11.72
CA LEU A 15 18.68 -18.45 11.74
C LEU A 15 18.18 -18.80 13.15
N LYS A 16 18.99 -18.73 14.20
CA LYS A 16 18.71 -19.36 15.51
C LYS A 16 18.42 -20.86 15.41
N GLY A 17 19.06 -21.52 14.45
CA GLY A 17 18.84 -22.93 14.10
C GLY A 17 17.66 -23.16 13.15
N TYR A 18 17.46 -24.41 12.73
CA TYR A 18 16.48 -24.77 11.70
C TYR A 18 15.00 -24.71 12.13
N GLY A 19 14.70 -24.37 13.38
CA GLY A 19 13.34 -24.29 13.93
C GLY A 19 12.60 -22.97 13.66
N SER A 20 13.27 -22.00 13.06
CA SER A 20 12.71 -20.66 12.83
C SER A 20 11.63 -20.64 11.76
N SER A 21 10.64 -19.75 11.95
CA SER A 21 9.52 -19.57 11.03
C SER A 21 10.01 -19.05 9.67
N GLN A 22 9.28 -19.33 8.59
CA GLN A 22 9.61 -18.75 7.27
C GLN A 22 9.62 -17.21 7.33
N ASN A 23 8.70 -16.65 8.12
CA ASN A 23 8.69 -15.23 8.43
C ASN A 23 10.05 -14.84 9.00
N TYR A 24 10.56 -15.49 10.06
CA TYR A 24 11.88 -15.22 10.65
C TYR A 24 13.07 -15.29 9.66
N ILE A 25 12.97 -16.03 8.56
CA ILE A 25 14.07 -16.17 7.60
C ILE A 25 14.11 -14.98 6.63
N ASN A 26 12.96 -14.37 6.32
CA ASN A 26 12.79 -13.43 5.20
C ASN A 26 13.35 -12.00 5.38
N SER A 27 13.97 -11.66 6.50
CA SER A 27 14.49 -10.30 6.88
C SER A 27 15.74 -10.38 7.70
N ILE A 28 16.30 -11.57 7.81
CA ILE A 28 17.74 -11.60 7.96
C ILE A 28 18.28 -10.95 6.69
N SER A 29 18.86 -9.75 6.82
CA SER A 29 19.53 -9.06 5.71
C SER A 29 21.03 -9.21 5.89
N LEU A 30 21.64 -10.01 5.03
CA LEU A 30 23.10 -10.11 4.90
C LEU A 30 23.69 -8.78 4.46
N LYS A 31 22.96 -7.96 3.70
CA LYS A 31 23.37 -6.60 3.32
C LYS A 31 23.53 -5.69 4.53
N TYR A 32 22.61 -5.74 5.49
CA TYR A 32 22.74 -5.00 6.75
C TYR A 32 23.98 -5.46 7.54
N VAL A 33 24.17 -6.77 7.70
CA VAL A 33 25.33 -7.34 8.39
C VAL A 33 26.64 -6.92 7.72
N PHE A 34 26.71 -7.04 6.38
CA PHE A 34 27.85 -6.63 5.57
C PHE A 34 28.18 -5.14 5.77
N ASN A 35 27.19 -4.26 5.75
CA ASN A 35 27.38 -2.82 5.94
C ASN A 35 27.90 -2.49 7.35
N LYS A 36 27.43 -3.21 8.38
CA LYS A 36 27.95 -3.06 9.75
C LYS A 36 29.42 -3.47 9.83
N ILE A 37 29.80 -4.59 9.19
CA ILE A 37 31.21 -5.03 9.13
C ILE A 37 32.08 -4.00 8.39
N LYS A 38 31.61 -3.50 7.24
CA LYS A 38 32.31 -2.51 6.42
C LYS A 38 32.47 -1.15 7.11
N SER A 39 31.65 -0.84 8.12
CA SER A 39 31.75 0.41 8.88
C SER A 39 32.95 0.46 9.83
N ILE A 40 33.62 -0.67 10.08
CA ILE A 40 34.84 -0.73 10.90
C ILE A 40 36.00 -0.14 10.10
N GLU A 41 36.68 0.86 10.66
CA GLU A 41 37.80 1.57 10.03
C GLU A 41 38.90 0.64 9.50
N ARG A 42 39.14 -0.49 10.16
CA ARG A 42 40.17 -1.47 9.78
C ARG A 42 39.79 -2.36 8.58
N VAL A 43 38.51 -2.39 8.19
CA VAL A 43 37.94 -3.21 7.12
C VAL A 43 37.90 -2.39 5.83
N GLU A 44 38.84 -2.65 4.90
CA GLU A 44 38.92 -1.91 3.63
C GLU A 44 38.71 -2.82 2.41
N PHE A 45 39.47 -3.92 2.32
CA PHE A 45 39.44 -4.83 1.17
C PHE A 45 38.93 -6.21 1.56
N ILE A 46 37.76 -6.59 1.06
CA ILE A 46 37.17 -7.91 1.31
C ILE A 46 37.63 -8.85 0.20
N ALA A 47 38.53 -9.77 0.52
CA ALA A 47 39.09 -10.72 -0.44
C ALA A 47 38.30 -12.03 -0.52
N VAL A 48 37.71 -12.46 0.59
CA VAL A 48 36.92 -13.70 0.65
C VAL A 48 35.67 -13.47 1.46
N GLN A 49 34.56 -14.01 0.97
CA GLN A 49 33.28 -13.92 1.65
C GLN A 49 32.52 -15.23 1.45
N ARG A 50 32.26 -15.97 2.52
CA ARG A 50 31.66 -17.32 2.45
C ARG A 50 30.50 -17.44 3.42
N ALA A 51 29.41 -18.06 2.97
CA ALA A 51 28.25 -18.34 3.82
C ALA A 51 27.97 -19.84 3.89
N TYR A 52 27.93 -20.38 5.11
CA TYR A 52 27.86 -21.81 5.40
C TYR A 52 26.42 -22.15 5.80
N ALA A 53 25.75 -22.96 4.98
CA ALA A 53 24.38 -23.37 5.23
C ALA A 53 24.04 -24.67 4.47
N ASN A 54 22.90 -25.27 4.80
CA ASN A 54 22.27 -26.23 3.91
C ASN A 54 21.47 -25.47 2.83
N TRP A 55 22.12 -25.07 1.74
CA TRP A 55 21.49 -24.33 0.62
C TRP A 55 20.45 -25.14 -0.17
N SER A 56 20.30 -26.43 0.13
CA SER A 56 19.19 -27.25 -0.36
C SER A 56 17.89 -27.02 0.42
N ASP A 57 17.92 -26.31 1.56
CA ASP A 57 16.71 -25.89 2.28
C ASP A 57 15.96 -24.82 1.45
N PRO A 58 14.72 -25.12 0.99
CA PRO A 58 13.94 -24.18 0.17
C PRO A 58 13.69 -22.85 0.87
N ARG A 59 13.66 -22.83 2.20
CA ARG A 59 13.40 -21.62 3.00
C ARG A 59 14.48 -20.55 2.81
N LEU A 60 15.71 -20.98 2.49
CA LEU A 60 16.87 -20.09 2.28
C LEU A 60 16.92 -19.49 0.88
N SER A 61 15.98 -19.83 -0.01
CA SER A 61 15.95 -19.28 -1.37
C SER A 61 15.85 -17.75 -1.40
N VAL A 62 15.28 -17.15 -0.34
CA VAL A 62 15.13 -15.71 -0.19
C VAL A 62 16.46 -14.96 -0.08
N MET A 63 17.52 -15.61 0.40
CA MET A 63 18.84 -15.01 0.57
C MET A 63 19.68 -15.03 -0.72
N LYS A 64 19.26 -15.77 -1.76
CA LYS A 64 20.03 -15.91 -3.02
C LYS A 64 20.30 -14.57 -3.71
N GLY A 65 19.37 -13.63 -3.63
CA GLY A 65 19.53 -12.29 -4.21
C GLY A 65 20.69 -11.54 -3.56
N GLU A 66 20.68 -11.42 -2.23
CA GLU A 66 21.74 -10.72 -1.50
C GLU A 66 23.09 -11.45 -1.59
N ILE A 67 23.11 -12.78 -1.59
CA ILE A 67 24.34 -13.58 -1.78
C ILE A 67 25.02 -13.22 -3.11
N ASN A 68 24.26 -13.18 -4.20
CA ASN A 68 24.79 -12.82 -5.51
C ASN A 68 25.20 -11.34 -5.57
N GLU A 69 24.39 -10.44 -5.02
CA GLU A 69 24.68 -8.99 -5.02
C GLU A 69 25.97 -8.66 -4.25
N LEU A 70 26.21 -9.33 -3.12
CA LEU A 70 27.35 -9.09 -2.24
C LEU A 70 28.59 -9.91 -2.62
N GLY A 71 28.50 -10.79 -3.62
CA GLY A 71 29.60 -11.67 -4.02
C GLY A 71 29.97 -12.69 -2.93
N ILE A 72 28.97 -13.21 -2.22
CA ILE A 72 29.14 -14.23 -1.19
C ILE A 72 29.20 -15.60 -1.86
N ASP A 73 30.23 -16.39 -1.55
CA ASP A 73 30.33 -17.78 -1.96
C ASP A 73 29.44 -18.66 -1.04
N PRO A 74 28.38 -19.31 -1.57
CA PRO A 74 27.55 -20.21 -0.77
C PRO A 74 28.25 -21.58 -0.61
N ILE A 75 28.67 -21.90 0.61
CA ILE A 75 29.25 -23.20 0.97
C ILE A 75 28.14 -24.14 1.44
N GLN A 76 27.87 -25.17 0.63
CA GLN A 76 26.86 -26.19 0.94
C GLN A 76 27.37 -27.13 2.04
N ILE A 77 26.62 -27.17 3.14
CA ILE A 77 26.84 -28.08 4.25
C ILE A 77 25.87 -29.26 4.15
N PHE A 78 26.41 -30.47 4.14
CA PHE A 78 25.62 -31.69 4.22
C PHE A 78 25.64 -32.19 5.66
N GLY A 79 24.46 -32.39 6.25
CA GLY A 79 24.35 -32.97 7.58
C GLY A 79 24.85 -34.42 7.59
N PHE A 80 25.94 -34.69 8.30
CA PHE A 80 26.41 -36.06 8.51
C PHE A 80 25.62 -36.68 9.68
N SER A 81 24.57 -37.46 9.35
CA SER A 81 23.76 -38.31 10.25
C SER A 81 22.49 -37.72 10.86
N ARG A 82 21.48 -38.60 11.00
CA ARG A 82 20.07 -38.33 11.34
C ARG A 82 19.83 -37.64 12.69
N ASN A 83 20.79 -37.60 13.62
CA ASN A 83 20.56 -37.14 15.00
C ASN A 83 21.51 -36.04 15.52
N THR A 84 22.48 -35.55 14.74
CA THR A 84 23.43 -34.50 15.20
C THR A 84 23.77 -33.54 14.05
N HIS A 85 22.78 -32.73 13.67
CA HIS A 85 22.91 -31.72 12.60
C HIS A 85 23.61 -30.42 13.05
N LYS A 86 23.99 -30.29 14.33
CA LYS A 86 24.20 -28.97 14.95
C LYS A 86 25.58 -28.33 14.76
N ASN A 87 26.58 -29.06 14.27
CA ASN A 87 27.97 -28.55 14.28
C ASN A 87 28.70 -28.69 12.92
N ALA A 88 28.02 -29.15 11.86
CA ALA A 88 28.70 -29.42 10.59
C ALA A 88 29.15 -28.11 9.90
N ALA A 89 28.33 -27.06 9.98
CA ALA A 89 28.66 -25.75 9.45
C ALA A 89 29.84 -25.14 10.22
N ASP A 90 29.81 -25.18 11.55
CA ASP A 90 30.87 -24.64 12.41
C ASP A 90 32.24 -25.29 12.13
N ILE A 91 32.26 -26.62 11.99
CA ILE A 91 33.48 -27.38 11.71
C ILE A 91 34.02 -27.00 10.33
N GLN A 92 33.18 -26.98 9.29
CA GLN A 92 33.63 -26.62 7.95
C GLN A 92 34.13 -25.18 7.89
N LEU A 93 33.42 -24.25 8.54
CA LEU A 93 33.82 -22.84 8.65
C LEU A 93 35.19 -22.72 9.32
N ALA A 94 35.41 -23.40 10.44
CA ALA A 94 36.67 -23.37 11.17
C ALA A 94 37.83 -23.95 10.34
N VAL A 95 37.61 -25.05 9.63
CA VAL A 95 38.62 -25.65 8.73
C VAL A 95 38.99 -24.66 7.62
N ASP A 96 38.00 -24.12 6.91
CA ASP A 96 38.20 -23.16 5.84
C ASP A 96 38.95 -21.90 6.31
N ALA A 97 38.62 -21.40 7.50
CA ALA A 97 39.25 -20.22 8.08
C ALA A 97 40.74 -20.47 8.41
N ILE A 98 41.07 -21.63 9.00
CA ILE A 98 42.47 -21.98 9.30
C ILE A 98 43.28 -22.23 8.02
N ASP A 99 42.72 -22.96 7.06
CA ASP A 99 43.36 -23.22 5.78
C ASP A 99 43.66 -21.90 5.06
N LEU A 100 42.71 -20.97 5.07
CA LEU A 100 42.87 -19.66 4.46
C LEU A 100 43.88 -18.79 5.22
N ALA A 101 43.88 -18.83 6.55
CA ALA A 101 44.88 -18.14 7.37
C ALA A 101 46.31 -18.62 7.08
N TYR A 102 46.48 -19.91 6.81
CA TYR A 102 47.77 -20.53 6.52
C TYR A 102 48.21 -20.35 5.06
N LEU A 103 47.30 -20.54 4.10
CA LEU A 103 47.62 -20.52 2.66
C LEU A 103 47.66 -19.10 2.07
N ARG A 104 47.03 -18.13 2.73
CA ARG A 104 46.86 -16.75 2.22
C ARG A 104 47.29 -15.75 3.28
N ASN A 105 48.59 -15.67 3.52
CA ASN A 105 49.17 -14.81 4.56
C ASN A 105 48.79 -13.32 4.45
N TYR A 106 48.48 -12.83 3.24
CA TYR A 106 48.02 -11.45 3.01
C TYR A 106 46.64 -11.14 3.61
N ILE A 107 45.87 -12.16 4.00
CA ILE A 107 44.60 -11.98 4.71
C ILE A 107 44.94 -11.79 6.18
N GLU A 108 44.66 -10.59 6.67
CA GLU A 108 45.06 -10.12 8.00
C GLU A 108 43.90 -10.11 8.98
N ILE A 109 42.67 -9.97 8.47
CA ILE A 109 41.46 -9.79 9.28
C ILE A 109 40.47 -10.91 8.96
N PHE A 110 39.97 -11.55 10.00
CA PHE A 110 38.98 -12.62 9.94
C PHE A 110 37.72 -12.17 10.65
N VAL A 111 36.62 -12.08 9.92
CA VAL A 111 35.30 -11.75 10.47
C VAL A 111 34.49 -13.03 10.57
N ILE A 112 34.07 -13.37 11.79
CA ILE A 112 33.20 -14.52 12.06
C ILE A 112 31.83 -13.97 12.43
N VAL A 113 30.85 -14.20 11.57
CA VAL A 113 29.46 -13.81 11.83
C VAL A 113 28.74 -15.00 12.47
N SER A 114 28.87 -15.10 13.79
CA SER A 114 28.19 -16.09 14.64
C SER A 114 28.24 -15.62 16.10
N GLY A 115 27.21 -15.94 16.87
CA GLY A 115 27.18 -15.76 18.31
C GLY A 115 27.69 -16.96 19.11
N ASP A 116 28.04 -18.08 18.45
CA ASP A 116 28.40 -19.32 19.15
C ASP A 116 29.75 -19.24 19.88
N GLY A 117 29.76 -19.68 21.14
CA GLY A 117 30.97 -19.82 21.95
C GLY A 117 31.99 -20.80 21.37
N GLY A 118 31.57 -21.76 20.53
CA GLY A 118 32.43 -22.74 19.87
C GLY A 118 33.55 -22.12 19.03
N PHE A 119 33.34 -20.93 18.48
CA PHE A 119 34.35 -20.21 17.70
C PHE A 119 35.47 -19.56 18.55
N SER A 120 35.38 -19.60 19.87
CA SER A 120 36.45 -19.10 20.76
C SER A 120 37.79 -19.81 20.52
N ALA A 121 37.76 -21.10 20.20
CA ALA A 121 38.98 -21.86 19.88
C ALA A 121 39.58 -21.44 18.53
N LEU A 122 38.72 -21.18 17.54
CA LEU A 122 39.13 -20.68 16.23
C LEU A 122 39.77 -19.30 16.36
N ALA A 123 39.14 -18.38 17.10
CA ALA A 123 39.68 -17.03 17.32
C ALA A 123 41.07 -17.06 17.96
N LYS A 124 41.26 -17.86 19.02
CA LYS A 124 42.59 -18.07 19.63
C LYS A 124 43.61 -18.61 18.62
N LYS A 125 43.21 -19.55 17.78
CA LYS A 125 44.11 -20.13 16.78
C LYS A 125 44.48 -19.14 15.69
N LEU A 126 43.54 -18.29 15.26
CA LEU A 126 43.81 -17.20 14.32
C LEU A 126 44.77 -16.17 14.93
N HIS A 127 44.65 -15.86 16.22
CA HIS A 127 45.62 -15.04 16.95
C HIS A 127 47.01 -15.66 16.99
N GLU A 128 47.13 -16.98 17.20
CA GLU A 128 48.42 -17.69 17.09
C GLU A 128 49.07 -17.53 15.70
N TYR A 129 48.26 -17.40 14.64
CA TYR A 129 48.71 -17.08 13.28
C TYR A 129 48.92 -15.58 13.01
N GLY A 130 48.84 -14.74 14.05
CA GLY A 130 49.03 -13.30 13.94
C GLY A 130 47.90 -12.57 13.21
N LYS A 131 46.70 -13.15 13.17
CA LYS A 131 45.53 -12.56 12.50
C LYS A 131 44.71 -11.72 13.48
N TYR A 132 44.00 -10.73 12.96
CA TYR A 132 43.03 -9.92 13.69
C TYR A 132 41.64 -10.54 13.56
N VAL A 133 40.89 -10.68 14.64
CA VAL A 133 39.62 -11.40 14.68
C VAL A 133 38.48 -10.45 15.08
N ILE A 134 37.46 -10.39 14.23
CA ILE A 134 36.24 -9.61 14.46
C ILE A 134 35.08 -10.59 14.62
N GLY A 135 34.38 -10.54 15.75
CA GLY A 135 33.11 -11.23 15.95
C GLY A 135 31.94 -10.36 15.53
N CYS A 136 30.87 -10.96 15.01
CA CYS A 136 29.63 -10.26 14.68
C CYS A 136 28.43 -11.15 15.00
N ALA A 137 27.51 -10.68 15.83
CA ALA A 137 26.32 -11.43 16.21
C ALA A 137 25.16 -10.53 16.66
N TYR A 138 23.95 -11.08 16.68
CA TYR A 138 22.82 -10.40 17.30
C TYR A 138 23.10 -10.12 18.78
N PHE A 139 22.68 -8.95 19.27
CA PHE A 139 22.88 -8.55 20.67
C PHE A 139 22.45 -9.63 21.67
N ASN A 140 21.32 -10.29 21.40
CA ASN A 140 20.75 -11.31 22.28
C ASN A 140 21.31 -12.73 22.07
N ALA A 141 22.15 -12.93 21.04
CA ALA A 141 22.72 -14.22 20.68
C ALA A 141 24.23 -14.32 20.95
N THR A 142 24.83 -13.29 21.57
CA THR A 142 26.28 -13.18 21.76
C THR A 142 26.78 -14.00 22.95
N ASN A 143 27.77 -14.87 22.73
CA ASN A 143 28.49 -15.54 23.80
C ASN A 143 29.65 -14.68 24.36
N LYS A 144 29.63 -14.42 25.67
CA LYS A 144 30.64 -13.59 26.36
C LYS A 144 32.08 -14.09 26.22
N ILE A 145 32.29 -15.40 26.13
CA ILE A 145 33.64 -15.96 25.98
C ILE A 145 34.16 -15.64 24.60
N PHE A 146 33.34 -15.87 23.56
CA PHE A 146 33.72 -15.56 22.19
C PHE A 146 33.98 -14.07 22.01
N GLU A 147 33.08 -13.23 22.52
CA GLU A 147 33.24 -11.76 22.54
C GLU A 147 34.56 -11.34 23.19
N SER A 148 34.91 -11.91 24.36
CA SER A 148 36.14 -11.57 25.08
C SER A 148 37.43 -11.97 24.38
N VAL A 149 37.36 -12.93 23.44
CA VAL A 149 38.52 -13.43 22.69
C VAL A 149 38.68 -12.68 21.37
N CYS A 150 37.63 -12.06 20.82
CA CYS A 150 37.74 -11.24 19.63
C CYS A 150 38.46 -9.90 19.92
N ASP A 151 39.13 -9.35 18.91
CA ASP A 151 39.71 -8.01 19.00
C ASP A 151 38.64 -6.92 18.96
N VAL A 152 37.60 -7.14 18.16
CA VAL A 152 36.40 -6.30 18.06
C VAL A 152 35.18 -7.20 17.97
N PHE A 153 34.10 -6.81 18.63
CA PHE A 153 32.81 -7.47 18.51
C PHE A 153 31.75 -6.49 18.02
N ILE A 154 31.02 -6.87 16.97
CA ILE A 154 29.93 -6.09 16.39
C ILE A 154 28.59 -6.66 16.89
N GLY A 155 27.86 -5.86 17.65
CA GLY A 155 26.46 -6.12 17.93
C GLY A 155 25.57 -5.67 16.79
N ILE A 156 24.76 -6.58 16.25
CA ILE A 156 23.72 -6.27 15.26
C ILE A 156 22.33 -6.41 15.86
N GLU A 157 21.41 -5.58 15.40
CA GLU A 157 20.00 -5.65 15.82
C GLU A 157 19.35 -6.87 15.19
N GLU A 158 18.53 -7.55 15.99
CA GLU A 158 17.71 -8.64 15.48
C GLU A 158 16.52 -8.05 14.72
N PRO A 159 16.20 -8.55 13.52
CA PRO A 159 15.13 -7.95 12.76
C PRO A 159 13.77 -8.20 13.41
N GLU A 160 12.99 -7.12 13.57
CA GLU A 160 11.62 -7.19 14.09
C GLU A 160 10.68 -7.82 13.06
N GLU A 161 9.72 -8.63 13.52
CA GLU A 161 8.73 -9.29 12.65
C GLU A 161 7.88 -8.26 11.85
N HIS A 162 7.69 -7.07 12.42
CA HIS A 162 6.92 -5.97 11.83
C HIS A 162 7.53 -5.35 10.56
N GLU A 163 8.85 -5.35 10.40
CA GLU A 163 9.50 -4.80 9.19
C GLU A 163 9.24 -5.68 7.95
N ARG A 164 9.03 -6.99 8.15
CA ARG A 164 8.63 -7.92 7.08
C ARG A 164 7.19 -7.80 6.70
N GLU A 165 6.29 -7.74 7.68
CA GLU A 165 4.87 -7.51 7.41
C GLU A 165 4.70 -6.25 6.57
N ARG A 166 5.47 -5.20 6.88
CA ARG A 166 5.56 -3.99 6.06
C ARG A 166 6.10 -4.28 4.66
N GLY A 167 7.27 -4.90 4.52
CA GLY A 167 7.90 -5.15 3.21
C GLY A 167 7.08 -6.07 2.29
N ASP A 168 6.43 -7.09 2.83
CA ASP A 168 5.54 -7.97 2.06
C ASP A 168 4.24 -7.25 1.69
N LEU A 169 3.72 -6.42 2.59
CA LEU A 169 2.56 -5.58 2.29
C LEU A 169 2.86 -4.54 1.21
N GLU A 170 4.03 -3.91 1.23
CA GLU A 170 4.49 -2.99 0.19
C GLU A 170 4.51 -3.67 -1.20
N LYS A 171 5.01 -4.90 -1.27
CA LYS A 171 4.99 -5.70 -2.51
C LYS A 171 3.56 -6.02 -2.96
N VAL A 172 2.70 -6.48 -2.05
CA VAL A 172 1.30 -6.82 -2.34
C VAL A 172 0.53 -5.58 -2.82
N LEU A 173 0.75 -4.45 -2.17
CA LEU A 173 0.15 -3.17 -2.53
C LEU A 173 0.84 -2.50 -3.73
N LYS A 174 1.91 -3.08 -4.28
CA LYS A 174 2.70 -2.54 -5.40
C LYS A 174 3.18 -1.12 -5.12
N ILE A 175 3.66 -0.88 -3.90
CA ILE A 175 4.31 0.37 -3.53
C ILE A 175 5.69 0.38 -4.18
N THR A 176 5.94 1.37 -5.02
CA THR A 176 7.19 1.54 -5.78
C THR A 176 7.83 2.90 -5.58
N ASN A 177 7.07 3.90 -5.13
CA ASN A 177 7.60 5.24 -4.96
C ASN A 177 8.49 5.33 -3.69
N PRO A 178 9.76 5.79 -3.81
CA PRO A 178 10.67 5.90 -2.67
C PRO A 178 10.13 6.74 -1.50
N LYS A 179 9.30 7.76 -1.78
CA LYS A 179 8.68 8.59 -0.73
C LYS A 179 7.67 7.79 0.08
N VAL A 180 6.91 6.92 -0.58
CA VAL A 180 5.91 6.09 0.09
C VAL A 180 6.58 4.99 0.93
N ILE A 181 7.72 4.47 0.50
CA ILE A 181 8.55 3.54 1.28
C ILE A 181 9.10 4.21 2.54
N ARG A 182 9.56 5.47 2.44
CA ARG A 182 9.96 6.20 3.66
C ARG A 182 8.78 6.54 4.58
N LEU A 183 7.61 6.78 3.99
CA LEU A 183 6.38 7.04 4.75
C LEU A 183 5.96 5.80 5.54
N SER A 184 6.01 4.62 4.93
CA SER A 184 5.64 3.36 5.59
C SER A 184 6.55 3.00 6.76
N GLU A 185 7.79 3.51 6.78
CA GLU A 185 8.69 3.38 7.93
C GLU A 185 8.23 4.16 9.17
N GLN A 186 7.48 5.24 8.98
CA GLN A 186 7.15 6.18 10.06
C GLN A 186 5.65 6.21 10.41
N ILE A 187 4.78 5.82 9.49
CA ILE A 187 3.32 5.87 9.67
C ILE A 187 2.76 4.45 9.72
N PRO A 188 2.15 4.03 10.85
CA PRO A 188 1.50 2.73 10.93
C PRO A 188 0.26 2.71 10.04
N ARG A 189 -0.05 1.55 9.45
CA ARG A 189 -1.27 1.36 8.66
C ARG A 189 -2.50 1.29 9.56
N LEU A 190 -3.56 1.99 9.15
CA LEU A 190 -4.86 1.94 9.80
C LEU A 190 -5.75 0.85 9.18
N THR A 191 -6.36 -0.01 10.01
CA THR A 191 -7.23 -1.13 9.59
C THR A 191 -8.70 -0.97 9.99
N THR A 192 -9.02 0.08 10.75
CA THR A 192 -10.39 0.38 11.20
C THR A 192 -11.25 0.99 10.08
N LYS A 193 -12.57 0.92 10.27
CA LYS A 193 -13.57 1.61 9.43
C LYS A 193 -14.14 2.87 10.08
N ASP A 194 -13.65 3.24 11.27
CA ASP A 194 -14.10 4.43 11.98
C ASP A 194 -13.77 5.72 11.20
N LYS A 195 -14.78 6.57 10.97
CA LYS A 195 -14.65 7.77 10.14
C LYS A 195 -13.62 8.75 10.73
N GLN A 196 -13.63 8.96 12.04
CA GLN A 196 -12.76 9.92 12.70
C GLN A 196 -11.29 9.46 12.68
N GLN A 197 -11.05 8.18 12.91
CA GLN A 197 -9.73 7.58 12.81
C GLN A 197 -9.18 7.65 11.38
N ILE A 198 -10.00 7.42 10.36
CA ILE A 198 -9.57 7.57 8.96
C ILE A 198 -9.20 9.03 8.69
N ILE A 199 -9.99 10.01 9.11
CA ILE A 199 -9.68 11.44 8.93
C ILE A 199 -8.36 11.80 9.62
N ASN A 200 -8.16 11.37 10.86
CA ASN A 200 -6.94 11.64 11.62
C ASN A 200 -5.71 11.02 10.93
N GLN A 201 -5.82 9.76 10.50
CA GLN A 201 -4.76 9.07 9.77
C GLN A 201 -4.44 9.74 8.44
N SER A 202 -5.47 10.21 7.73
CA SER A 202 -5.33 10.92 6.47
C SER A 202 -4.57 12.24 6.64
N LYS A 203 -4.86 12.97 7.73
CA LYS A 203 -4.10 14.18 8.11
C LYS A 203 -2.65 13.85 8.47
N LEU A 204 -2.40 12.73 9.14
CA LEU A 204 -1.03 12.28 9.45
C LEU A 204 -0.23 12.00 8.17
N ILE A 205 -0.81 11.29 7.20
CA ILE A 205 -0.20 11.01 5.88
C ILE A 205 0.14 12.31 5.16
N ILE A 206 -0.81 13.25 5.09
CA ILE A 206 -0.59 14.55 4.43
C ILE A 206 0.50 15.37 5.13
N ASN A 207 0.45 15.47 6.45
CA ASN A 207 1.44 16.21 7.24
C ASN A 207 2.83 15.55 7.24
N TRP A 208 2.95 14.28 6.86
CA TRP A 208 4.26 13.66 6.71
C TRP A 208 5.03 14.22 5.51
N PHE A 209 4.35 14.52 4.40
CA PHE A 209 5.01 15.12 3.23
C PHE A 209 5.63 16.49 3.54
N THR A 210 5.13 17.23 4.54
CA THR A 210 5.75 18.50 4.97
C THR A 210 6.97 18.30 5.88
N LYS A 211 7.09 17.14 6.53
CA LYS A 211 8.19 16.79 7.44
C LYS A 211 9.36 16.12 6.72
N ASP A 212 9.10 15.32 5.69
CA ASP A 212 10.13 14.69 4.87
C ASP A 212 10.84 15.76 4.01
N SER A 213 12.17 15.86 4.13
CA SER A 213 12.95 16.95 3.53
C SER A 213 12.89 16.98 2.00
N GLU A 214 12.89 15.81 1.36
CA GLU A 214 12.78 15.70 -0.10
C GLU A 214 11.37 16.08 -0.58
N SER A 215 10.35 15.57 0.10
CA SER A 215 8.94 15.89 -0.18
C SER A 215 8.63 17.37 0.05
N HIS A 216 9.15 17.97 1.12
CA HIS A 216 8.95 19.38 1.44
C HIS A 216 9.44 20.28 0.30
N ARG A 217 10.65 20.01 -0.21
CA ARG A 217 11.22 20.77 -1.34
C ARG A 217 10.39 20.64 -2.62
N GLU A 218 9.83 19.46 -2.89
CA GLU A 218 8.93 19.27 -4.02
C GLU A 218 7.62 20.03 -3.83
N LEU A 219 7.01 20.00 -2.65
CA LEU A 219 5.79 20.75 -2.34
C LEU A 219 5.95 22.27 -2.56
N GLU A 220 7.16 22.82 -2.41
CA GLU A 220 7.45 24.24 -2.66
C GLU A 220 7.67 24.58 -4.15
N THR A 221 8.12 23.61 -4.95
CA THR A 221 8.65 23.88 -6.30
C THR A 221 7.79 23.29 -7.42
N THR A 222 7.58 21.97 -7.40
CA THR A 222 6.89 21.22 -8.47
C THR A 222 5.52 20.70 -8.04
N GLY A 223 5.29 20.59 -6.72
CA GLY A 223 4.21 19.84 -6.12
C GLY A 223 4.42 18.32 -6.21
N ILE A 224 3.59 17.59 -5.48
CA ILE A 224 3.57 16.12 -5.47
C ILE A 224 2.31 15.65 -6.20
N HIS A 225 2.49 14.79 -7.20
CA HIS A 225 1.39 14.29 -8.01
C HIS A 225 0.42 13.39 -7.23
N LEU A 226 -0.85 13.46 -7.62
CA LEU A 226 -1.93 12.68 -7.02
C LEU A 226 -1.68 11.16 -7.02
N SER A 227 -0.91 10.63 -7.97
CA SER A 227 -0.52 9.21 -8.01
C SER A 227 0.28 8.80 -6.77
N VAL A 228 1.27 9.61 -6.38
CA VAL A 228 2.11 9.38 -5.19
C VAL A 228 1.28 9.48 -3.92
N VAL A 229 0.39 10.48 -3.85
CA VAL A 229 -0.52 10.64 -2.72
C VAL A 229 -1.46 9.42 -2.62
N LYS A 230 -2.06 8.97 -3.72
CA LYS A 230 -2.91 7.77 -3.73
C LYS A 230 -2.16 6.53 -3.26
N GLU A 231 -0.91 6.37 -3.67
CA GLU A 231 -0.07 5.26 -3.24
C GLU A 231 0.23 5.32 -1.73
N ALA A 232 0.53 6.50 -1.19
CA ALA A 232 0.67 6.72 0.26
C ALA A 232 -0.60 6.36 1.03
N PHE A 233 -1.77 6.78 0.54
CA PHE A 233 -3.06 6.45 1.15
C PHE A 233 -3.39 4.95 1.03
N LYS A 234 -3.02 4.32 -0.08
CA LYS A 234 -3.18 2.87 -0.29
C LYS A 234 -2.41 2.06 0.76
N TYR A 235 -1.24 2.54 1.19
CA TYR A 235 -0.48 1.96 2.30
C TYR A 235 -1.01 2.38 3.68
N GLY A 236 -1.26 3.67 3.90
CA GLY A 236 -1.56 4.19 5.24
C GLY A 236 -2.97 3.90 5.75
N VAL A 237 -3.92 3.61 4.86
CA VAL A 237 -5.31 3.25 5.22
C VAL A 237 -5.76 2.02 4.43
N GLU A 238 -6.17 0.98 5.15
CA GLU A 238 -6.69 -0.23 4.53
C GLU A 238 -8.00 0.00 3.80
N ASN A 239 -8.04 -0.38 2.52
CA ASN A 239 -9.21 -0.30 1.67
C ASN A 239 -9.92 1.06 1.75
N LEU A 240 -9.14 2.15 1.72
CA LEU A 240 -9.66 3.51 1.82
C LEU A 240 -10.86 3.69 0.89
N ASN A 241 -12.01 3.96 1.50
CA ASN A 241 -13.22 4.34 0.79
C ASN A 241 -13.61 5.75 1.24
N SER A 242 -13.20 6.75 0.47
CA SER A 242 -13.53 8.15 0.75
C SER A 242 -15.04 8.43 0.75
N SER A 243 -15.82 7.56 0.08
CA SER A 243 -17.28 7.61 0.15
C SER A 243 -17.79 7.46 1.57
N LEU A 244 -17.13 6.71 2.47
CA LEU A 244 -17.55 6.58 3.89
C LEU A 244 -17.55 7.92 4.64
N ILE A 245 -16.72 8.86 4.20
CA ILE A 245 -16.58 10.19 4.79
C ILE A 245 -17.56 11.18 4.13
N GLY A 246 -18.29 10.74 3.11
CA GLY A 246 -19.24 11.55 2.36
C GLY A 246 -18.60 12.26 1.18
N LEU A 247 -17.36 11.90 0.79
CA LEU A 247 -16.63 12.53 -0.30
C LEU A 247 -16.19 11.44 -1.31
N PRO A 248 -17.07 11.02 -2.23
CA PRO A 248 -16.78 9.93 -3.15
C PRO A 248 -15.59 10.20 -4.08
N LYS A 249 -15.39 11.46 -4.46
CA LYS A 249 -14.24 11.89 -5.26
C LYS A 249 -13.03 12.10 -4.36
N PHE A 250 -11.94 11.37 -4.65
CA PHE A 250 -10.70 11.46 -3.87
C PHE A 250 -10.10 12.89 -3.83
N VAL A 251 -10.28 13.69 -4.88
CA VAL A 251 -9.83 15.09 -4.91
C VAL A 251 -10.58 15.93 -3.87
N ASN A 252 -11.91 15.79 -3.81
CA ASN A 252 -12.73 16.47 -2.80
C ASN A 252 -12.34 16.03 -1.38
N PHE A 253 -12.10 14.72 -1.21
CA PHE A 253 -11.57 14.19 0.03
C PHE A 253 -10.24 14.83 0.42
N LEU A 254 -9.30 15.02 -0.51
CA LEU A 254 -8.05 15.73 -0.24
C LEU A 254 -8.28 17.21 0.10
N GLN A 255 -9.14 17.93 -0.62
CA GLN A 255 -9.49 19.32 -0.30
C GLN A 255 -10.03 19.44 1.15
N PHE A 256 -10.83 18.47 1.59
CA PHE A 256 -11.34 18.42 2.96
C PHE A 256 -10.23 18.12 3.97
N ILE A 257 -9.38 17.12 3.73
CA ILE A 257 -8.27 16.77 4.62
C ILE A 257 -7.24 17.90 4.74
N CYS A 258 -6.98 18.61 3.65
CA CYS A 258 -5.99 19.68 3.55
C CYS A 258 -6.46 21.04 4.09
N SER A 259 -7.77 21.24 4.29
CA SER A 259 -8.38 22.50 4.73
C SER A 259 -7.70 23.14 5.94
N SER A 260 -7.27 22.33 6.91
CA SER A 260 -6.61 22.78 8.15
C SER A 260 -5.10 22.52 8.15
N THR A 261 -4.45 22.40 6.99
CA THR A 261 -3.03 22.05 6.85
C THR A 261 -2.25 23.10 6.06
N GLN A 262 -0.92 23.01 6.06
CA GLN A 262 -0.05 23.87 5.24
C GLN A 262 -0.09 23.52 3.74
N ILE A 263 -0.76 22.43 3.39
CA ILE A 263 -0.90 21.92 2.03
C ILE A 263 -2.26 22.35 1.46
N ASN A 264 -2.30 22.63 0.16
CA ASN A 264 -3.53 22.73 -0.63
C ASN A 264 -3.44 21.81 -1.86
N VAL A 265 -4.60 21.64 -2.51
CA VAL A 265 -4.72 20.84 -3.73
C VAL A 265 -4.75 21.78 -4.92
N LEU A 266 -3.90 21.54 -5.93
CA LEU A 266 -3.87 22.33 -7.15
C LEU A 266 -4.26 21.47 -8.35
N ARG A 267 -4.82 22.11 -9.37
CA ARG A 267 -5.21 21.48 -10.63
C ARG A 267 -4.69 22.27 -11.82
N SER A 268 -4.22 21.57 -12.86
CA SER A 268 -3.84 22.19 -14.12
C SER A 268 -5.00 22.26 -15.12
N ASP A 269 -4.80 23.04 -16.17
CA ASP A 269 -5.64 23.09 -17.37
C ASP A 269 -5.80 21.72 -18.05
N ARG A 270 -4.76 20.88 -17.97
CA ARG A 270 -4.75 19.49 -18.45
C ARG A 270 -5.38 18.49 -17.49
N ASN A 271 -6.08 18.98 -16.47
CA ASN A 271 -6.78 18.15 -15.50
C ASN A 271 -5.87 17.32 -14.58
N GLU A 272 -4.57 17.66 -14.50
CA GLU A 272 -3.64 17.01 -13.58
C GLU A 272 -3.82 17.59 -12.19
N THR A 273 -3.68 16.78 -11.15
CA THR A 273 -3.86 17.20 -9.76
C THR A 273 -2.59 16.93 -8.97
N ILE A 274 -2.17 17.92 -8.20
CA ILE A 274 -1.01 17.87 -7.32
C ILE A 274 -1.38 18.41 -5.93
N ILE A 275 -0.56 18.09 -4.94
CA ILE A 275 -0.54 18.80 -3.65
C ILE A 275 0.70 19.69 -3.57
N ALA A 276 0.58 20.87 -2.96
CA ALA A 276 1.69 21.81 -2.79
C ALA A 276 1.53 22.57 -1.47
N LEU A 277 2.56 23.29 -1.03
CA LEU A 277 2.40 24.23 0.08
C LEU A 277 1.52 25.41 -0.34
N ARG A 278 0.71 25.93 0.58
CA ARG A 278 -0.20 27.06 0.31
C ARG A 278 0.49 28.33 -0.20
N ASN A 279 1.77 28.52 0.15
CA ASN A 279 2.59 29.65 -0.30
C ASN A 279 3.37 29.35 -1.60
N ALA A 280 3.32 28.13 -2.13
CA ALA A 280 4.02 27.74 -3.35
C ALA A 280 3.33 28.32 -4.59
N GLN A 281 4.14 28.83 -5.52
CA GLN A 281 3.66 29.30 -6.82
C GLN A 281 4.10 28.33 -7.92
N ILE A 282 3.20 27.43 -8.30
CA ILE A 282 3.46 26.43 -9.34
C ILE A 282 2.83 26.91 -10.65
N LYS A 283 3.66 27.10 -11.69
CA LYS A 283 3.19 27.54 -13.01
C LYS A 283 2.18 26.54 -13.59
N SER A 284 1.13 27.05 -14.23
CA SER A 284 0.08 26.24 -14.89
C SER A 284 -0.81 25.41 -13.94
N PHE A 285 -0.76 25.70 -12.65
CA PHE A 285 -1.60 25.05 -11.64
C PHE A 285 -2.36 26.10 -10.83
N GLU A 286 -3.65 25.89 -10.63
CA GLU A 286 -4.51 26.75 -9.84
C GLU A 286 -4.95 26.02 -8.56
N ALA A 287 -4.99 26.75 -7.45
CA ALA A 287 -5.45 26.20 -6.17
C ALA A 287 -6.96 25.94 -6.21
N LEU A 288 -7.35 24.71 -5.88
CA LEU A 288 -8.74 24.37 -5.64
C LEU A 288 -9.18 24.89 -4.27
N PRO A 289 -10.45 25.30 -4.10
CA PRO A 289 -10.97 25.78 -2.83
C PRO A 289 -10.92 24.66 -1.78
N ASP A 290 -10.73 25.01 -0.52
CA ASP A 290 -10.88 24.04 0.56
C ASP A 290 -12.35 23.61 0.70
N ILE A 291 -12.56 22.36 1.08
CA ILE A 291 -13.90 21.84 1.35
C ILE A 291 -14.11 21.87 2.86
N GLU A 292 -15.06 22.69 3.29
CA GLU A 292 -15.46 22.82 4.70
C GLU A 292 -16.56 21.81 5.07
N SER A 293 -16.91 21.73 6.36
CA SER A 293 -17.97 20.86 6.86
C SER A 293 -19.31 21.06 6.14
N ASP A 294 -19.60 22.30 5.75
CA ASP A 294 -20.88 22.68 5.17
C ASP A 294 -21.08 22.07 3.78
N TYR A 295 -19.98 21.81 3.05
CA TYR A 295 -20.03 21.12 1.77
C TYR A 295 -20.51 19.66 1.90
N LEU A 296 -20.30 19.02 3.05
CA LEU A 296 -20.75 17.64 3.27
C LEU A 296 -22.27 17.52 3.08
N HIS A 297 -23.01 18.58 3.41
CA HIS A 297 -24.46 18.69 3.24
C HIS A 297 -24.86 19.63 2.09
N SER A 298 -24.00 19.80 1.07
CA SER A 298 -24.37 20.51 -0.15
C SER A 298 -25.16 19.61 -1.11
N ILE A 299 -25.95 20.24 -1.98
CA ILE A 299 -26.68 19.55 -3.05
C ILE A 299 -25.70 18.81 -3.97
N GLU A 300 -24.58 19.44 -4.35
CA GLU A 300 -23.60 18.80 -5.23
C GLU A 300 -22.99 17.55 -4.58
N ASN A 301 -22.71 17.59 -3.28
CA ASN A 301 -22.15 16.45 -2.58
C ASN A 301 -23.17 15.31 -2.44
N TYR A 302 -24.43 15.62 -2.13
CA TYR A 302 -25.51 14.64 -2.09
C TYR A 302 -25.70 13.96 -3.47
N GLN A 303 -25.73 14.75 -4.55
CA GLN A 303 -25.74 14.22 -5.91
C GLN A 303 -24.52 13.31 -6.17
N SER A 304 -23.34 13.72 -5.70
CA SER A 304 -22.14 12.88 -5.83
C SER A 304 -22.29 11.55 -5.06
N ILE A 305 -22.81 11.56 -3.83
CA ILE A 305 -23.06 10.34 -3.04
C ILE A 305 -24.08 9.44 -3.74
N LEU A 306 -25.14 10.02 -4.29
CA LEU A 306 -26.17 9.29 -5.03
C LEU A 306 -25.60 8.62 -6.28
N ALA A 307 -24.71 9.29 -7.02
CA ALA A 307 -24.08 8.76 -8.22
C ALA A 307 -23.04 7.66 -7.96
N HIS A 308 -22.54 7.49 -6.72
CA HIS A 308 -21.51 6.50 -6.38
C HIS A 308 -22.03 5.38 -5.49
N GLY A 309 -21.50 4.16 -5.66
CA GLY A 309 -21.94 2.98 -4.93
C GLY A 309 -23.29 2.43 -5.40
N THR A 310 -23.79 1.41 -4.70
CA THR A 310 -25.03 0.69 -5.05
C THR A 310 -26.16 1.08 -4.08
N PRO A 311 -27.36 1.44 -4.56
CA PRO A 311 -27.74 1.65 -5.97
C PRO A 311 -27.15 2.93 -6.55
N CYS A 312 -26.77 2.97 -7.83
CA CYS A 312 -26.30 4.19 -8.49
C CYS A 312 -27.52 5.02 -8.95
N LEU A 313 -27.68 6.21 -8.37
CA LEU A 313 -28.80 7.10 -8.60
C LEU A 313 -28.24 8.39 -9.23
N LYS A 314 -28.31 8.49 -10.55
CA LYS A 314 -27.97 9.72 -11.26
C LYS A 314 -29.22 10.57 -11.37
N MET A 315 -29.15 11.76 -10.79
CA MET A 315 -30.25 12.70 -10.74
C MET A 315 -30.50 13.29 -12.12
N THR A 316 -31.78 13.38 -12.49
CA THR A 316 -32.26 14.15 -13.64
C THR A 316 -33.42 15.03 -13.17
N SER A 317 -33.66 16.13 -13.88
CA SER A 317 -34.73 17.05 -13.47
C SER A 317 -36.10 16.36 -13.50
N SER A 318 -37.00 16.80 -12.61
CA SER A 318 -38.39 16.33 -12.56
C SER A 318 -39.08 16.31 -13.93
N GLN A 319 -38.82 17.34 -14.73
CA GLN A 319 -39.37 17.51 -16.07
C GLN A 319 -38.87 16.42 -17.03
N TYR A 320 -37.56 16.18 -17.08
CA TYR A 320 -36.98 15.19 -17.98
C TYR A 320 -37.35 13.77 -17.57
N LEU A 321 -37.36 13.49 -16.27
CA LEU A 321 -37.77 12.17 -15.77
C LEU A 321 -39.24 11.89 -16.12
N LYS A 322 -40.13 12.88 -15.99
CA LYS A 322 -41.54 12.75 -16.44
C LYS A 322 -41.66 12.49 -17.93
N GLN A 323 -40.90 13.18 -18.78
CA GLN A 323 -40.89 12.94 -20.24
C GLN A 323 -40.47 11.51 -20.57
N ILE A 324 -39.41 11.02 -19.90
CA ILE A 324 -38.92 9.66 -20.07
C ILE A 324 -39.96 8.63 -19.62
N LEU A 325 -40.59 8.83 -18.46
CA LEU A 325 -41.65 7.95 -17.96
C LEU A 325 -42.88 7.95 -18.88
N MET A 326 -43.26 9.12 -19.41
CA MET A 326 -44.33 9.23 -20.40
C MET A 326 -44.01 8.42 -21.66
N ALA A 327 -42.79 8.54 -22.21
CA ALA A 327 -42.36 7.71 -23.35
C ALA A 327 -42.45 6.21 -23.04
N LEU A 328 -41.95 5.78 -21.88
CA LEU A 328 -41.98 4.37 -21.46
C LEU A 328 -43.42 3.85 -21.27
N SER A 329 -44.36 4.70 -20.85
CA SER A 329 -45.78 4.34 -20.67
C SER A 329 -46.59 4.29 -21.98
N GLN A 330 -46.15 5.00 -23.03
CA GLN A 330 -46.89 5.12 -24.31
C GLN A 330 -46.71 3.92 -25.23
N GLN A 331 -45.55 3.25 -25.17
CA GLN A 331 -45.48 1.90 -25.70
C GLN A 331 -46.29 1.00 -24.75
N ASN A 332 -47.01 0.00 -25.25
CA ASN A 332 -47.69 -1.03 -24.45
C ASN A 332 -46.70 -1.92 -23.64
N ASN A 333 -45.69 -1.32 -23.02
CA ASN A 333 -44.66 -1.90 -22.20
C ASN A 333 -43.96 -3.09 -22.86
N PRO A 334 -43.31 -2.91 -24.03
CA PRO A 334 -42.60 -3.97 -24.71
C PRO A 334 -41.26 -4.24 -24.01
N GLU A 335 -40.86 -5.49 -24.10
CA GLU A 335 -39.57 -5.94 -23.64
C GLU A 335 -38.50 -5.52 -24.66
N ALA A 336 -37.59 -4.62 -24.26
CA ALA A 336 -36.61 -3.99 -25.15
C ALA A 336 -35.23 -3.89 -24.50
N SER A 337 -34.16 -3.91 -25.32
CA SER A 337 -32.81 -3.64 -24.83
C SER A 337 -32.63 -2.16 -24.46
N LEU A 338 -31.60 -1.85 -23.67
CA LEU A 338 -31.30 -0.47 -23.26
C LEU A 338 -31.09 0.47 -24.46
N ASP A 339 -30.38 0.00 -25.49
CA ASP A 339 -30.12 0.78 -26.72
C ASP A 339 -31.43 1.12 -27.46
N ILE A 340 -32.36 0.18 -27.53
CA ILE A 340 -33.67 0.41 -28.17
C ILE A 340 -34.49 1.43 -27.38
N LEU A 341 -34.47 1.36 -26.03
CA LEU A 341 -35.15 2.34 -25.18
C LEU A 341 -34.53 3.73 -25.32
N LEU A 342 -33.20 3.82 -25.38
CA LEU A 342 -32.47 5.07 -25.60
C LEU A 342 -32.84 5.70 -26.94
N ASP A 343 -32.76 4.95 -28.03
CA ASP A 343 -33.09 5.42 -29.38
C ASP A 343 -34.55 5.87 -29.49
N TYR A 344 -35.47 5.13 -28.86
CA TYR A 344 -36.89 5.48 -28.85
C TYR A 344 -37.16 6.81 -28.13
N ILE A 345 -36.60 7.00 -26.94
CA ILE A 345 -36.80 8.24 -26.18
C ILE A 345 -36.13 9.42 -26.91
N ASN A 346 -34.93 9.22 -27.47
CA ASN A 346 -34.26 10.22 -28.30
C ASN A 346 -35.12 10.64 -29.50
N HIS A 347 -35.81 9.70 -30.15
CA HIS A 347 -36.70 10.01 -31.27
C HIS A 347 -37.95 10.80 -30.83
N LEU A 348 -38.52 10.51 -29.67
CA LEU A 348 -39.68 11.24 -29.14
C LEU A 348 -39.32 12.63 -28.61
N TYR A 349 -38.12 12.78 -28.04
CA TYR A 349 -37.62 14.01 -27.44
C TYR A 349 -36.21 14.33 -27.97
N PRO A 350 -36.07 14.84 -29.20
CA PRO A 350 -34.77 15.10 -29.82
C PRO A 350 -33.92 16.16 -29.10
N ASP A 351 -34.59 17.05 -28.35
CA ASP A 351 -33.95 18.11 -27.56
C ASP A 351 -33.34 17.59 -26.25
N LEU A 352 -33.58 16.33 -25.89
CA LEU A 352 -33.09 15.73 -24.65
C LEU A 352 -31.72 15.08 -24.91
N GLU A 353 -30.69 15.50 -24.17
CA GLU A 353 -29.36 14.92 -24.30
C GLU A 353 -29.36 13.42 -23.94
N SER A 354 -28.72 12.60 -24.76
CA SER A 354 -28.69 11.14 -24.55
C SER A 354 -28.04 10.72 -23.21
N GLU A 355 -27.14 11.54 -22.66
CA GLU A 355 -26.55 11.30 -21.34
C GLU A 355 -27.59 11.41 -20.21
N ILE A 356 -28.58 12.31 -20.34
CA ILE A 356 -29.68 12.49 -19.39
C ILE A 356 -30.63 11.28 -19.44
N ILE A 357 -30.94 10.81 -20.65
CA ILE A 357 -31.80 9.63 -20.84
C ILE A 357 -31.13 8.39 -20.23
N ASN A 358 -29.87 8.15 -20.58
CA ASN A 358 -29.11 7.02 -20.05
C ASN A 358 -28.98 7.07 -18.53
N SER A 359 -28.68 8.24 -17.98
CA SER A 359 -28.62 8.43 -16.52
C SER A 359 -29.94 8.12 -15.82
N SER A 360 -31.07 8.54 -16.41
CA SER A 360 -32.40 8.25 -15.87
C SER A 360 -32.74 6.77 -15.94
N LEU A 361 -32.49 6.11 -17.08
CA LEU A 361 -32.74 4.68 -17.24
C LEU A 361 -31.91 3.85 -16.26
N ILE A 362 -30.63 4.17 -16.09
CA ILE A 362 -29.75 3.53 -15.10
C ILE A 362 -30.32 3.69 -13.68
N THR A 363 -30.79 4.88 -13.31
CA THR A 363 -31.43 5.12 -12.01
C THR A 363 -32.64 4.21 -11.83
N LEU A 364 -33.58 4.21 -12.78
CA LEU A 364 -34.81 3.40 -12.73
C LEU A 364 -34.52 1.88 -12.68
N ILE A 365 -33.49 1.42 -13.38
CA ILE A 365 -33.02 0.02 -13.33
C ILE A 365 -32.47 -0.32 -11.94
N ASN A 366 -31.66 0.57 -11.36
CA ASN A 366 -31.02 0.32 -10.06
C ASN A 366 -31.99 0.33 -8.88
N ILE A 367 -33.15 0.97 -9.02
CA ILE A 367 -34.23 0.93 -8.02
C ILE A 367 -35.27 -0.17 -8.31
N ASP A 368 -34.95 -1.09 -9.21
CA ASP A 368 -35.73 -2.29 -9.53
C ASP A 368 -37.15 -1.99 -10.05
N LEU A 369 -37.31 -0.95 -10.87
CA LEU A 369 -38.60 -0.66 -11.51
C LEU A 369 -38.83 -1.44 -12.80
N PHE A 370 -37.79 -2.06 -13.35
CA PHE A 370 -37.86 -2.88 -14.55
C PHE A 370 -37.86 -4.38 -14.21
N GLU A 371 -38.75 -5.13 -14.86
CA GLU A 371 -38.57 -6.56 -15.11
C GLU A 371 -37.39 -6.74 -16.07
N ARG A 372 -36.49 -7.65 -15.72
CA ARG A 372 -35.21 -7.86 -16.43
C ARG A 372 -35.08 -9.32 -16.84
N GLN A 373 -34.77 -9.57 -18.11
CA GLN A 373 -34.47 -10.91 -18.58
C GLN A 373 -33.29 -10.90 -19.58
N PRO A 374 -32.40 -11.91 -19.53
CA PRO A 374 -32.18 -12.86 -18.44
C PRO A 374 -31.27 -12.24 -17.34
N LEU A 375 -31.53 -12.56 -16.06
CA LEU A 375 -30.86 -11.93 -14.91
C LEU A 375 -29.36 -12.27 -14.76
N ASP A 376 -28.90 -13.34 -15.40
CA ASP A 376 -27.53 -13.86 -15.33
C ASP A 376 -26.57 -13.20 -16.33
N LYS A 377 -27.08 -12.29 -17.17
CA LYS A 377 -26.31 -11.59 -18.21
C LYS A 377 -25.95 -10.16 -17.82
N PRO A 378 -24.88 -9.55 -18.40
CA PRO A 378 -24.57 -8.14 -18.20
C PRO A 378 -25.71 -7.24 -18.71
N LEU A 379 -25.86 -6.02 -18.18
CA LEU A 379 -26.95 -5.08 -18.53
C LEU A 379 -27.09 -4.83 -20.04
N SER A 380 -26.00 -4.89 -20.80
CA SER A 380 -26.00 -4.72 -22.26
C SER A 380 -26.70 -5.86 -23.02
N GLU A 381 -26.81 -7.03 -22.41
CA GLU A 381 -27.45 -8.24 -22.97
C GLU A 381 -28.85 -8.48 -22.37
N GLN A 382 -29.31 -7.60 -21.47
CA GLN A 382 -30.62 -7.71 -20.83
C GLN A 382 -31.69 -6.94 -21.62
N THR A 383 -32.91 -7.45 -21.57
CA THR A 383 -34.13 -6.74 -21.93
C THR A 383 -34.80 -6.19 -20.68
N PHE A 384 -35.48 -5.06 -20.85
CA PHE A 384 -36.11 -4.30 -19.79
C PHE A 384 -37.56 -4.07 -20.14
N ARG A 385 -38.44 -4.29 -19.16
CA ARG A 385 -39.87 -3.97 -19.23
C ARG A 385 -40.28 -3.28 -17.93
N LEU A 386 -40.92 -2.13 -18.00
CA LEU A 386 -41.31 -1.38 -16.78
C LEU A 386 -42.39 -2.18 -16.03
N LYS A 387 -42.30 -2.38 -14.72
CA LYS A 387 -43.35 -3.13 -14.00
C LYS A 387 -44.68 -2.37 -14.09
N SER A 388 -45.79 -3.08 -14.18
CA SER A 388 -47.14 -2.50 -14.38
C SER A 388 -47.52 -1.47 -13.30
N ASP A 389 -47.03 -1.68 -12.08
CA ASP A 389 -47.32 -0.83 -10.91
C ASP A 389 -46.67 0.56 -11.00
N TYR A 390 -45.73 0.74 -11.95
CA TYR A 390 -44.93 1.95 -12.16
C TYR A 390 -45.19 2.61 -13.52
N LEU A 391 -46.29 2.24 -14.19
CA LEU A 391 -46.73 2.92 -15.41
C LEU A 391 -47.26 4.34 -15.13
N ASP A 392 -47.69 4.62 -13.90
CA ASP A 392 -48.05 5.97 -13.46
C ASP A 392 -46.78 6.79 -13.13
N PRO A 393 -46.53 7.90 -13.87
CA PRO A 393 -45.36 8.75 -13.63
C PRO A 393 -45.27 9.31 -12.22
N GLU A 394 -46.40 9.58 -11.53
CA GLU A 394 -46.37 10.13 -10.17
C GLU A 394 -45.95 9.08 -9.14
N LEU A 395 -46.48 7.85 -9.24
CA LEU A 395 -46.07 6.74 -8.39
C LEU A 395 -44.59 6.39 -8.56
N THR A 396 -44.12 6.40 -9.81
CA THR A 396 -42.71 6.13 -10.12
C THR A 396 -41.79 7.21 -9.59
N LEU A 397 -42.18 8.48 -9.73
CA LEU A 397 -41.42 9.59 -9.18
C LEU A 397 -41.32 9.52 -7.65
N ASN A 398 -42.43 9.20 -6.97
CA ASN A 398 -42.42 8.97 -5.53
C ASN A 398 -41.46 7.84 -5.14
N LYS A 399 -41.40 6.76 -5.95
CA LYS A 399 -40.48 5.65 -5.70
C LYS A 399 -39.01 6.04 -5.86
N VAL A 400 -38.69 6.91 -6.84
CA VAL A 400 -37.36 7.50 -7.00
C VAL A 400 -36.99 8.37 -5.79
N LYS A 401 -37.91 9.22 -5.32
CA LYS A 401 -37.71 10.06 -4.12
C LYS A 401 -37.49 9.23 -2.86
N GLU A 402 -38.24 8.14 -2.68
CA GLU A 402 -38.05 7.17 -1.59
C GLU A 402 -36.64 6.54 -1.66
N ALA A 403 -36.20 6.08 -2.83
CA ALA A 403 -34.90 5.44 -2.99
C ALA A 403 -33.73 6.39 -2.68
N ILE A 404 -33.84 7.66 -3.10
CA ILE A 404 -32.87 8.71 -2.78
C ILE A 404 -32.81 8.95 -1.27
N SER A 405 -33.97 9.13 -0.65
CA SER A 405 -34.10 9.36 0.79
C SER A 405 -33.53 8.18 1.58
N SER A 406 -33.85 6.96 1.17
CA SER A 406 -33.34 5.73 1.79
C SER A 406 -31.82 5.63 1.68
N LYS A 407 -31.24 5.92 0.52
CA LYS A 407 -29.79 5.85 0.31
C LYS A 407 -29.04 6.89 1.15
N LEU A 408 -29.50 8.14 1.14
CA LEU A 408 -28.88 9.21 1.92
C LEU A 408 -29.06 9.01 3.42
N SER A 409 -30.24 8.54 3.87
CA SER A 409 -30.49 8.21 5.27
C SER A 409 -29.64 7.04 5.75
N SER A 410 -29.49 5.99 4.93
CA SER A 410 -28.58 4.88 5.25
C SER A 410 -27.12 5.32 5.34
N PHE A 411 -26.74 6.38 4.62
CA PHE A 411 -25.38 6.88 4.58
C PHE A 411 -25.05 7.83 5.74
N TRP A 412 -25.92 8.81 5.99
CA TRP A 412 -25.73 9.87 6.99
C TRP A 412 -26.30 9.52 8.37
N GLY A 413 -27.26 8.60 8.46
CA GLY A 413 -27.94 8.27 9.70
C GLY A 413 -28.58 9.50 10.34
N GLU A 414 -28.32 9.71 11.63
CA GLU A 414 -28.81 10.86 12.40
C GLU A 414 -28.23 12.21 11.95
N HIS A 415 -27.15 12.21 11.16
CA HIS A 415 -26.51 13.43 10.67
C HIS A 415 -27.08 13.93 9.35
N LEU A 416 -28.16 13.34 8.83
CA LEU A 416 -28.75 13.77 7.57
C LEU A 416 -29.38 15.17 7.69
N ASN A 417 -28.90 16.13 6.89
CA ASN A 417 -29.54 17.44 6.80
C ASN A 417 -30.88 17.33 6.04
N SER A 418 -31.98 17.62 6.73
CA SER A 418 -33.34 17.53 6.19
C SER A 418 -33.66 18.64 5.20
N ASP A 419 -33.11 19.85 5.38
CA ASP A 419 -33.37 20.99 4.50
C ASP A 419 -32.72 20.78 3.13
N THR A 420 -31.47 20.30 3.10
CA THR A 420 -30.78 19.93 1.85
C THR A 420 -31.51 18.79 1.15
N LEU A 421 -31.95 17.77 1.89
CA LEU A 421 -32.72 16.66 1.32
C LEU A 421 -34.02 17.17 0.70
N ASN A 422 -34.79 17.99 1.41
CA ASN A 422 -36.06 18.53 0.91
C ASN A 422 -35.85 19.38 -0.35
N THR A 423 -34.80 20.20 -0.38
CA THR A 423 -34.43 20.99 -1.56
C THR A 423 -34.05 20.09 -2.75
N LEU A 424 -33.26 19.04 -2.50
CA LEU A 424 -32.90 18.05 -3.53
C LEU A 424 -34.13 17.31 -4.08
N LEU A 425 -35.09 16.99 -3.21
CA LEU A 425 -36.31 16.28 -3.58
C LEU A 425 -37.38 17.19 -4.19
N SER A 426 -37.29 18.51 -4.05
CA SER A 426 -38.18 19.46 -4.72
C SER A 426 -37.78 19.73 -6.17
N ASP A 427 -36.50 19.56 -6.49
CA ASP A 427 -35.98 19.66 -7.86
C ASP A 427 -36.34 18.41 -8.71
N LEU A 428 -36.69 17.30 -8.03
CA LEU A 428 -37.34 16.09 -8.57
C LEU A 428 -38.85 16.18 -8.51
#